data_AF-H7FU02-F1
#
_entry.id   AF-H7FU02-F1
#
_cell.length_a   1.000
_cell.length_b   1.000
_cell.length_c   1.000
_cell.angle_alpha   90.00
_cell.angle_beta   90.00
_cell.angle_gamma   90.00
#
_symmetry.space_group_name_H-M   'P 1'
#
loop_
_entity.id
_entity.type
_entity.pdbx_description
1 polymer ?
#
loop_
_entity_poly.entity_id
_entity_poly.type
_entity_poly.pdbx_seq_one_letter_code
_entity_poly.pdbx_strand_id
1 'polypeptide(L)'
;MKAFKLENKPKIESGFKTPEHYFENFSEKLMQTLPANEPKVISIFQRRKNAFMAAAAILIIALMVPILFDTTTTKELDEATLENYLSYQTNMTQFDLINALESEDIDHINTTVALEDKTIEDMLASDPDLEQLLNE
;
A
#
# COMPACT_ATOMS: atom_id res chain seq x y z
N MET A 1 63.34 -90.79 2.19
CA MET A 1 63.16 -89.33 2.01
C MET A 1 63.92 -88.61 3.11
N LYS A 2 64.68 -87.54 2.82
CA LYS A 2 65.46 -86.80 3.83
C LYS A 2 64.55 -85.81 4.56
N ALA A 3 64.67 -85.73 5.90
CA ALA A 3 63.88 -84.82 6.72
C ALA A 3 64.26 -83.36 6.46
N PHE A 4 63.28 -82.53 6.12
CA PHE A 4 63.45 -81.10 5.89
C PHE A 4 63.47 -80.38 7.25
N LYS A 5 64.65 -79.95 7.71
CA LYS A 5 64.82 -79.21 8.97
C LYS A 5 64.71 -77.71 8.69
N LEU A 6 63.69 -77.05 9.26
CA LEU A 6 63.39 -75.63 9.06
C LEU A 6 64.19 -74.70 9.98
N GLU A 7 64.75 -75.22 11.07
CA GLU A 7 65.42 -74.43 12.11
C GLU A 7 66.78 -73.78 11.74
N ASN A 8 67.40 -74.13 10.60
CA ASN A 8 68.79 -73.72 10.30
C ASN A 8 68.97 -72.83 9.05
N LYS A 9 67.93 -72.10 8.60
CA LYS A 9 68.07 -71.13 7.50
C LYS A 9 67.92 -69.69 8.01
N PRO A 10 68.68 -68.72 7.47
CA PRO A 10 68.47 -67.31 7.80
C PRO A 10 67.04 -66.92 7.43
N LYS A 11 66.32 -66.34 8.40
CA LYS A 11 64.94 -65.88 8.23
C LYS A 11 64.92 -64.84 7.10
N ILE A 12 64.17 -65.11 6.04
CA ILE A 12 64.02 -64.17 4.92
C ILE A 12 63.38 -62.91 5.49
N GLU A 13 64.07 -61.77 5.42
CA GLU A 13 63.48 -60.51 5.85
C GLU A 13 62.36 -60.11 4.90
N SER A 14 61.21 -59.70 5.45
CA SER A 14 60.09 -59.21 4.65
C SER A 14 60.54 -58.03 3.80
N GLY A 15 60.36 -58.11 2.48
CA GLY A 15 60.65 -57.01 1.54
C GLY A 15 59.71 -55.82 1.69
N PHE A 16 58.64 -55.96 2.49
CA PHE A 16 57.73 -54.89 2.84
C PHE A 16 58.05 -54.44 4.27
N LYS A 17 58.95 -53.46 4.40
CA LYS A 17 59.17 -52.71 5.64
C LYS A 17 58.54 -51.33 5.48
N THR A 18 57.74 -50.93 6.45
CA THR A 18 57.23 -49.56 6.51
C THR A 18 58.37 -48.60 6.86
N PRO A 19 58.34 -47.37 6.35
CA PRO A 19 59.27 -46.33 6.78
C PRO A 19 59.25 -46.14 8.30
N GLU A 20 60.39 -45.70 8.86
CA GLU A 20 60.51 -45.38 10.28
C GLU A 20 59.45 -44.35 10.67
N HIS A 21 58.78 -44.56 11.80
CA HIS A 21 57.73 -43.68 12.33
C HIS A 21 56.52 -43.43 11.40
N TYR A 22 56.29 -44.28 10.38
CA TYR A 22 55.16 -44.12 9.45
C TYR A 22 53.82 -44.04 10.18
N PHE A 23 53.55 -44.96 11.11
CA PHE A 23 52.29 -45.00 11.85
C PHE A 23 52.19 -43.93 12.94
N GLU A 24 53.33 -43.50 13.49
CA GLU A 24 53.38 -42.45 14.51
C GLU A 24 53.01 -41.09 13.91
N ASN A 25 53.54 -40.76 12.73
CA ASN A 25 53.33 -39.47 12.07
C ASN A 25 52.09 -39.45 11.14
N PHE A 26 51.43 -40.59 10.94
CA PHE A 26 50.29 -40.69 10.02
C PHE A 26 49.12 -39.80 10.44
N SER A 27 48.80 -39.77 11.74
CA SER A 27 47.68 -38.98 12.27
C SER A 27 47.87 -37.48 12.04
N GLU A 28 49.06 -36.96 12.33
CA GLU A 28 49.38 -35.54 12.14
C GLU A 28 49.34 -35.16 10.66
N LYS A 29 49.90 -36.00 9.80
CA LYS A 29 49.88 -35.78 8.35
C LYS A 29 48.45 -35.78 7.80
N LEU A 30 47.59 -36.68 8.29
CA LEU A 30 46.17 -36.72 7.93
C LEU A 30 45.47 -35.42 8.32
N MET A 31 45.65 -34.96 9.56
CA MET A 31 45.05 -33.71 10.06
C MET A 31 45.51 -32.47 9.29
N GLN A 32 46.78 -32.43 8.87
CA GLN A 32 47.32 -31.32 8.06
C GLN A 32 46.83 -31.34 6.60
N THR A 33 46.55 -32.52 6.05
CA THR A 33 46.04 -32.66 4.67
C THR A 33 44.52 -32.44 4.56
N LEU A 34 43.80 -32.50 5.68
CA LEU A 34 42.37 -32.19 5.68
C LEU A 34 42.19 -30.67 5.48
N PRO A 35 41.34 -30.26 4.52
CA PRO A 35 41.03 -28.85 4.36
C PRO A 35 40.42 -28.33 5.66
N ALA A 36 40.95 -27.22 6.18
CA ALA A 36 40.36 -26.50 7.29
C ALA A 36 38.95 -26.06 6.89
N ASN A 37 37.95 -26.86 7.25
CA ASN A 37 36.55 -26.54 7.05
C ASN A 37 36.14 -25.56 8.14
N GLU A 38 36.60 -24.31 8.00
CA GLU A 38 36.03 -23.20 8.73
C GLU A 38 34.58 -23.04 8.24
N PRO A 39 33.57 -23.17 9.12
CA PRO A 39 32.20 -22.94 8.70
C PRO A 39 32.11 -21.49 8.20
N LYS A 40 31.68 -21.32 6.94
CA LYS A 40 31.49 -19.99 6.35
C LYS A 40 30.36 -19.25 7.06
N VAL A 41 30.69 -18.59 8.17
CA VAL A 41 29.77 -17.81 8.99
C VAL A 41 29.49 -16.48 8.30
N ILE A 42 28.46 -16.48 7.46
CA ILE A 42 27.87 -15.24 6.95
C ILE A 42 26.89 -14.70 7.98
N SER A 43 27.02 -13.42 8.34
CA SER A 43 26.11 -12.82 9.33
C SER A 43 24.67 -12.79 8.80
N ILE A 44 23.72 -13.28 9.60
CA ILE A 44 22.28 -13.36 9.25
C ILE A 44 21.72 -11.99 8.89
N PHE A 45 22.23 -10.93 9.54
CA PHE A 45 21.81 -9.57 9.29
C PHE A 45 22.22 -9.08 7.89
N GLN A 46 23.40 -9.45 7.38
CA GLN A 46 23.83 -9.10 6.01
C GLN A 46 22.96 -9.76 4.94
N ARG A 47 22.46 -10.99 5.17
CA ARG A 47 21.56 -11.68 4.23
C ARG A 47 20.17 -11.05 4.14
N ARG A 48 19.67 -10.45 5.22
CA ARG A 48 18.32 -9.87 5.27
C ARG A 48 18.24 -8.40 4.85
N LYS A 49 19.38 -7.71 4.66
CA LYS A 49 19.40 -6.29 4.23
C LYS A 49 18.60 -6.07 2.93
N ASN A 50 18.73 -6.98 1.97
CA ASN A 50 18.01 -6.88 0.70
C ASN A 50 16.49 -7.05 0.88
N ALA A 51 16.05 -7.87 1.84
CA ALA A 51 14.64 -8.01 2.17
C ALA A 51 14.08 -6.75 2.86
N PHE A 52 14.84 -6.15 3.77
CA PHE A 52 14.49 -4.85 4.35
C PHE A 52 14.46 -3.73 3.31
N MET A 53 15.40 -3.73 2.36
CA MET A 53 15.43 -2.78 1.25
C MET A 53 14.21 -2.95 0.32
N ALA A 54 13.85 -4.18 -0.01
CA ALA A 54 12.65 -4.47 -0.81
C ALA A 54 11.37 -4.03 -0.09
N ALA A 55 11.25 -4.32 1.22
CA ALA A 55 10.12 -3.86 2.03
C ALA A 55 10.02 -2.33 2.08
N ALA A 56 11.16 -1.63 2.26
CA ALA A 56 11.21 -0.18 2.24
C ALA A 56 10.81 0.41 0.88
N ALA A 57 11.27 -0.17 -0.23
CA ALA A 57 10.91 0.27 -1.58
C ALA A 57 9.40 0.14 -1.84
N ILE A 58 8.79 -0.98 -1.43
CA ILE A 58 7.34 -1.19 -1.55
C ILE A 58 6.57 -0.15 -0.72
N LEU A 59 7.04 0.16 0.49
CA LEU A 59 6.41 1.15 1.37
C LEU A 59 6.46 2.56 0.75
N ILE A 60 7.61 2.95 0.17
CA ILE A 60 7.76 4.23 -0.53
C ILE A 60 6.80 4.30 -1.72
N ILE A 61 6.73 3.25 -2.54
CA ILE A 61 5.80 3.19 -3.67
C ILE A 61 4.36 3.31 -3.17
N ALA A 62 3.98 2.57 -2.12
CA ALA A 62 2.65 2.61 -1.52
C ALA A 62 2.27 4.00 -0.99
N LEU A 63 3.22 4.72 -0.38
CA LEU A 63 3.02 6.11 0.05
C LEU A 63 2.90 7.09 -1.12
N MET A 64 3.50 6.78 -2.27
CA MET A 64 3.44 7.59 -3.48
C MET A 64 2.15 7.36 -4.29
N VAL A 65 1.44 6.23 -4.09
CA VAL A 65 0.17 5.91 -4.76
C VAL A 65 -0.87 7.04 -4.67
N PRO A 66 -1.24 7.60 -3.51
CA PRO A 66 -2.27 8.64 -3.44
C PRO A 66 -1.94 9.88 -4.29
N ILE A 67 -0.66 10.23 -4.44
CA ILE A 67 -0.22 11.39 -5.23
C ILE A 67 -0.50 11.19 -6.73
N LEU A 68 -0.41 9.94 -7.21
CA LEU A 68 -0.65 9.60 -8.61
C LEU A 68 -2.13 9.32 -8.90
N PHE A 69 -2.90 8.97 -7.87
CA PHE A 69 -4.34 8.65 -7.94
C PHE A 69 -5.19 9.69 -7.19
N ASP A 70 -4.76 10.96 -7.15
CA ASP A 70 -5.65 12.07 -6.79
C ASP A 70 -6.71 12.17 -7.89
N THR A 71 -7.71 11.30 -7.80
CA THR A 71 -9.00 11.55 -8.43
C THR A 71 -9.56 12.74 -7.68
N THR A 72 -9.43 13.92 -8.28
CA THR A 72 -10.31 15.05 -8.02
C THR A 72 -11.73 14.62 -8.36
N THR A 73 -12.30 13.70 -7.59
CA THR A 73 -13.74 13.55 -7.49
C THR A 73 -14.16 14.84 -6.85
N THR A 74 -14.54 15.82 -7.68
CA THR A 74 -15.43 16.89 -7.26
C THR A 74 -16.57 16.16 -6.57
N LYS A 75 -16.55 16.14 -5.23
CA LYS A 75 -17.69 15.68 -4.47
C LYS A 75 -18.77 16.66 -4.87
N GLU A 76 -19.62 16.24 -5.79
CA GLU A 76 -20.84 16.95 -6.10
C GLU A 76 -21.50 17.19 -4.75
N LEU A 77 -21.74 18.46 -4.44
CA LEU A 77 -22.32 18.84 -3.17
C LEU A 77 -23.68 18.17 -3.10
N ASP A 78 -23.87 17.35 -2.06
CA ASP A 78 -25.13 16.69 -1.81
C ASP A 78 -26.23 17.75 -1.59
N GLU A 79 -27.41 17.50 -2.13
CA GLU A 79 -28.54 18.42 -2.13
C GLU A 79 -28.89 18.86 -0.70
N ALA A 80 -28.92 17.89 0.24
CA ALA A 80 -29.16 18.17 1.65
C ALA A 80 -28.09 19.08 2.27
N THR A 81 -26.85 19.05 1.77
CA THR A 81 -25.79 19.94 2.24
C THR A 81 -25.98 21.37 1.72
N LEU A 82 -26.39 21.52 0.47
CA LEU A 82 -26.71 22.82 -0.13
C LEU A 82 -27.92 23.47 0.53
N GLU A 83 -28.99 22.71 0.77
CA GLU A 83 -30.18 23.20 1.47
C GLU A 83 -29.85 23.70 2.87
N ASN A 84 -29.11 22.90 3.65
CA ASN A 84 -28.67 23.31 4.98
C ASN A 84 -27.82 24.59 4.92
N TYR A 85 -26.89 24.68 3.97
CA TYR A 85 -26.07 25.87 3.80
C TYR A 85 -26.94 27.11 3.51
N LEU A 86 -27.85 27.02 2.54
CA LEU A 86 -28.76 28.13 2.19
C LEU A 86 -29.70 28.50 3.35
N SER A 87 -30.21 27.52 4.10
CA SER A 87 -31.11 27.76 5.23
C SER A 87 -30.43 28.43 6.43
N TYR A 88 -29.14 28.16 6.66
CA TYR A 88 -28.39 28.78 7.76
C TYR A 88 -27.69 30.08 7.37
N GLN A 89 -27.67 30.41 6.08
CA GLN A 89 -27.03 31.62 5.57
C GLN A 89 -27.89 32.85 5.88
N THR A 90 -27.50 33.64 6.88
CA THR A 90 -28.30 34.79 7.37
C THR A 90 -28.06 36.10 6.63
N ASN A 91 -27.08 36.15 5.72
CA ASN A 91 -26.70 37.37 4.99
C ASN A 91 -27.29 37.46 3.58
N MET A 92 -28.12 36.49 3.17
CA MET A 92 -28.78 36.46 1.87
C MET A 92 -30.29 36.48 2.07
N THR A 93 -30.97 37.38 1.39
CA THR A 93 -32.42 37.50 1.45
C THR A 93 -33.08 36.72 0.32
N GLN A 94 -34.38 36.46 0.44
CA GLN A 94 -35.16 35.84 -0.64
C GLN A 94 -35.10 36.66 -1.93
N PHE A 95 -35.05 37.98 -1.85
CA PHE A 95 -34.94 38.86 -3.02
C PHE A 95 -33.59 38.74 -3.72
N ASP A 96 -32.50 38.51 -2.97
CA ASP A 96 -31.18 38.29 -3.56
C ASP A 96 -31.14 37.00 -4.37
N LEU A 97 -31.84 35.96 -3.91
CA LEU A 97 -32.00 34.70 -4.64
C LEU A 97 -32.81 34.89 -5.92
N ILE A 98 -33.93 35.62 -5.84
CA ILE A 98 -34.79 35.91 -7.01
C ILE A 98 -34.02 36.70 -8.07
N ASN A 99 -33.21 37.67 -7.66
CA ASN A 99 -32.38 38.47 -8.58
C ASN A 99 -31.23 37.66 -9.21
N ALA A 100 -30.82 36.57 -8.58
CA ALA A 100 -29.79 35.67 -9.10
C ALA A 100 -30.35 34.60 -10.07
N LEU A 101 -31.67 34.42 -10.14
CA LEU A 101 -32.32 33.54 -11.10
C LEU A 101 -32.49 34.25 -12.44
N GLU A 102 -32.04 33.63 -13.53
CA GLU A 102 -32.31 34.13 -14.87
C GLU A 102 -33.68 33.64 -15.37
N SER A 103 -34.22 34.29 -16.41
CA SER A 103 -35.53 33.92 -16.96
C SER A 103 -35.58 32.48 -17.47
N GLU A 104 -34.44 31.97 -18.00
CA GLU A 104 -34.31 30.59 -18.45
C GLU A 104 -34.40 29.59 -17.28
N ASP A 105 -33.85 29.95 -16.11
CA ASP A 105 -33.91 29.10 -14.91
C ASP A 105 -35.35 28.96 -14.39
N ILE A 106 -36.16 30.03 -14.48
CA ILE A 106 -37.55 30.04 -14.04
C ILE A 106 -38.39 29.05 -14.85
N ASP A 107 -38.17 28.95 -16.16
CA ASP A 107 -38.85 28.00 -17.03
C ASP A 107 -38.53 26.53 -16.67
N HIS A 108 -37.35 26.31 -16.06
CA HIS A 108 -36.92 25.00 -15.58
C HIS A 108 -37.43 24.66 -14.17
N ILE A 109 -37.94 25.63 -13.39
CA ILE A 109 -38.64 25.40 -12.13
C ILE A 109 -40.04 24.87 -12.44
N ASN A 110 -40.09 23.65 -12.99
CA ASN A 110 -41.31 23.01 -13.43
C ASN A 110 -42.10 22.52 -12.21
N THR A 111 -42.90 23.40 -11.65
CA THR A 111 -43.72 23.13 -10.48
C THR A 111 -45.13 22.75 -10.93
N THR A 112 -45.47 21.46 -10.82
CA THR A 112 -46.86 20.98 -10.86
C THR A 112 -47.57 21.25 -9.54
N VAL A 113 -47.39 22.43 -8.94
CA VAL A 113 -48.26 22.88 -7.84
C VAL A 113 -49.52 23.37 -8.52
N ALA A 114 -50.60 22.62 -8.37
CA ALA A 114 -51.93 23.08 -8.71
C ALA A 114 -52.27 24.23 -7.75
N LEU A 115 -51.88 25.45 -8.11
CA LEU A 115 -52.33 26.66 -7.45
C LEU A 115 -53.80 26.84 -7.82
N GLU A 116 -54.67 26.82 -6.83
CA GLU A 116 -56.08 27.12 -7.05
C GLU A 116 -56.23 28.62 -7.32
N ASP A 117 -56.97 29.00 -8.37
CA ASP A 117 -57.16 30.41 -8.77
C ASP A 117 -57.62 31.30 -7.60
N LYS A 118 -58.44 30.73 -6.71
CA LYS A 118 -58.92 31.40 -5.50
C LYS A 118 -57.78 31.76 -4.54
N THR A 119 -56.77 30.90 -4.40
CA THR A 119 -55.61 31.18 -3.54
C THR A 119 -54.77 32.31 -4.12
N ILE A 120 -54.63 32.37 -5.44
CA ILE A 120 -53.93 33.47 -6.13
C ILE A 120 -54.71 34.77 -5.94
N GLU A 121 -56.03 34.75 -6.12
CA GLU A 121 -56.90 35.92 -5.92
C GLU A 121 -56.82 36.44 -4.48
N ASP A 122 -56.92 35.56 -3.48
CA ASP A 122 -56.82 35.95 -2.07
C ASP A 122 -55.43 36.53 -1.73
N MET A 123 -54.35 35.97 -2.26
CA MET A 123 -52.99 36.48 -2.03
C MET A 123 -52.78 37.86 -2.66
N LEU A 124 -53.24 38.06 -3.89
CA LEU A 124 -53.14 39.34 -4.60
C LEU A 124 -54.04 40.40 -3.95
N ALA A 125 -55.29 40.06 -3.61
CA ALA A 125 -56.22 40.98 -2.97
C ALA A 125 -55.82 41.37 -1.54
N SER A 126 -55.04 40.53 -0.86
CA SER A 126 -54.50 40.82 0.46
C SER A 126 -53.21 41.65 0.41
N ASP A 127 -52.63 41.89 -0.77
CA ASP A 127 -51.43 42.72 -0.90
C ASP A 127 -51.81 44.20 -0.96
N PRO A 128 -51.48 45.00 0.08
CA PRO A 128 -51.84 46.41 0.15
C PRO A 128 -51.16 47.26 -0.94
N ASP A 129 -50.09 46.77 -1.56
CA ASP A 129 -49.33 47.49 -2.58
C ASP A 129 -49.83 47.18 -4.00
N LEU A 130 -50.75 46.21 -4.17
CA LEU A 130 -51.30 45.85 -5.48
C LEU A 130 -52.02 47.02 -6.17
N GLU A 131 -52.82 47.79 -5.42
CA GLU A 131 -53.49 48.98 -5.97
C GLU A 131 -52.49 50.05 -6.41
N GLN A 132 -51.30 50.09 -5.81
CA GLN A 132 -50.24 51.03 -6.18
C GLN A 132 -49.60 50.62 -7.51
N LEU A 133 -49.37 49.33 -7.73
CA LEU A 133 -48.77 48.80 -8.97
C LEU A 133 -49.71 48.86 -10.18
N LEU A 134 -51.03 48.86 -9.98
CA LEU A 134 -52.02 48.95 -11.06
C LEU A 134 -52.32 50.39 -11.50
N ASN A 135 -51.95 51.38 -10.68
CA ASN A 135 -52.20 52.80 -10.94
C ASN A 135 -50.97 53.58 -11.41
N GLU A 136 -49.80 52.93 -11.51
CA GLU A 136 -48.63 53.42 -12.27
C GLU A 136 -48.64 52.90 -13.71
#